data_AF-A0A5C6M200-F1
#
_entry.id   AF-A0A5C6M200-F1
#
_cell.length_a   1.000
_cell.length_b   1.000
_cell.length_c   1.000
_cell.angle_alpha   90.00
_cell.angle_beta   90.00
_cell.angle_gamma   90.00
#
_symmetry.space_group_name_H-M   'P 1'
#
loop_
_entity.id
_entity.type
_entity.pdbx_description
1 polymer ?
#
loop_
_entity_poly.entity_id
_entity_poly.type
_entity_poly.pdbx_seq_one_letter_code
_entity_poly.pdbx_strand_id
1 'polypeptide(L)'
;MPTKNVKPIIIIGCPRSGTTLLYSILSASPELESLHNESRFLFRKFYKQKLDKGISFASDVLRPSDLDEEDIKYFRDEFLKYSFSSKLIGKLIHKVLRSFPLFKPFESLIVETNFLLKKLFLIKHCIIEKTPRNCFKVEVMNLLFPDAYFIYIKRDPRTNISSLIDGWTHRKSSKRISKRLPALRYKLNIKGYEGTDWKFTLPPGYELIVNSPLEEVCAYQWQKSNEEALKGLEKIPNDRKIAISYEDLVNNTPAVIQSICDFTGLKYTGALA
;
A
#
# COMPACT_ATOMS: atom_id res chain seq x y z
N MET A 1 11.68 -7.65 -21.89
CA MET A 1 11.21 -6.97 -20.66
C MET A 1 9.69 -7.15 -20.53
N PRO A 2 9.21 -8.11 -19.73
CA PRO A 2 7.80 -8.51 -19.72
C PRO A 2 6.85 -7.57 -18.95
N THR A 3 7.29 -6.39 -18.51
CA THR A 3 6.52 -5.51 -17.63
C THR A 3 5.84 -4.35 -18.35
N LYS A 4 5.98 -4.24 -19.69
CA LYS A 4 5.26 -3.25 -20.51
C LYS A 4 3.74 -3.45 -20.53
N ASN A 5 3.25 -4.62 -20.11
CA ASN A 5 1.82 -4.97 -20.15
C ASN A 5 1.11 -4.83 -18.79
N VAL A 6 1.75 -4.22 -17.79
CA VAL A 6 1.13 -4.01 -16.47
C VAL A 6 0.87 -2.52 -16.25
N LYS A 7 -0.40 -2.17 -16.06
CA LYS A 7 -0.81 -0.79 -15.78
C LYS A 7 -1.54 -0.70 -14.43
N PRO A 8 -0.81 -0.58 -13.30
CA PRO A 8 -1.46 -0.61 -11.99
C PRO A 8 -2.29 0.65 -11.70
N ILE A 9 -3.32 0.48 -10.87
CA ILE A 9 -4.01 1.54 -10.15
C ILE A 9 -3.54 1.51 -8.71
N ILE A 10 -2.89 2.59 -8.28
CA ILE A 10 -2.24 2.69 -6.98
C ILE A 10 -3.02 3.67 -6.12
N ILE A 11 -3.61 3.17 -5.04
CA ILE A 11 -4.33 4.00 -4.07
C ILE A 11 -3.32 4.53 -3.06
N ILE A 12 -3.16 5.85 -3.03
CA ILE A 12 -2.33 6.59 -2.10
C ILE A 12 -3.24 7.30 -1.09
N GLY A 13 -2.86 7.27 0.18
CA GLY A 13 -3.60 7.99 1.22
C GLY A 13 -3.10 7.64 2.61
N CYS A 14 -3.15 8.63 3.50
CA CYS A 14 -2.80 8.47 4.91
C CYS A 14 -3.55 7.26 5.50
N PRO A 15 -2.96 6.44 6.40
CA PRO A 15 -3.73 5.47 7.14
C PRO A 15 -5.00 6.09 7.74
N ARG A 16 -6.13 5.36 7.66
CA ARG A 16 -7.45 5.79 8.18
C ARG A 16 -8.16 6.90 7.36
N SER A 17 -7.69 7.21 6.16
CA SER A 17 -8.36 8.10 5.19
C SER A 17 -9.43 7.43 4.30
N GLY A 18 -9.81 6.17 4.57
CA GLY A 18 -10.79 5.45 3.72
C GLY A 18 -10.18 4.67 2.54
N THR A 19 -8.86 4.61 2.41
CA THR A 19 -8.17 3.79 1.38
C THR A 19 -8.65 2.32 1.30
N THR A 20 -9.02 1.70 2.44
CA THR A 20 -9.58 0.33 2.43
C THR A 20 -10.98 0.26 1.82
N LEU A 21 -11.82 1.28 2.05
CA LEU A 21 -13.17 1.34 1.46
C LEU A 21 -13.05 1.44 -0.06
N LEU A 22 -12.28 2.43 -0.53
CA LEU A 22 -12.03 2.63 -1.96
C LEU A 22 -11.48 1.36 -2.63
N TYR A 23 -10.46 0.75 -2.04
CA TYR A 23 -9.89 -0.50 -2.53
C TYR A 23 -10.94 -1.62 -2.59
N SER A 24 -11.81 -1.72 -1.58
CA SER A 24 -12.81 -2.79 -1.52
C SER A 24 -13.88 -2.66 -2.61
N ILE A 25 -14.24 -1.43 -2.97
CA ILE A 25 -15.16 -1.13 -4.09
C ILE A 25 -14.48 -1.45 -5.42
N LEU A 26 -13.34 -0.82 -5.72
CA LEU A 26 -12.68 -0.97 -7.02
C LEU A 26 -12.24 -2.42 -7.29
N SER A 27 -11.76 -3.14 -6.27
CA SER A 27 -11.39 -4.57 -6.40
C SER A 27 -12.57 -5.53 -6.64
N ALA A 28 -13.80 -5.02 -6.75
CA ALA A 28 -14.94 -5.79 -7.25
C ALA A 28 -15.00 -5.81 -8.80
N SER A 29 -14.28 -4.91 -9.49
CA SER A 29 -14.20 -4.94 -10.95
C SER A 29 -13.48 -6.21 -11.43
N PRO A 30 -14.03 -6.97 -12.40
CA PRO A 30 -13.37 -8.14 -12.97
C PRO A 30 -12.13 -7.77 -13.82
N GLU A 31 -11.98 -6.49 -14.20
CA GLU A 31 -10.82 -5.99 -14.94
C GLU A 31 -9.59 -5.80 -14.04
N LEU A 32 -9.77 -5.84 -12.72
CA LEU A 32 -8.71 -5.60 -11.76
C LEU A 32 -8.24 -6.88 -11.09
N GLU A 33 -6.92 -7.05 -11.08
CA GLU A 33 -6.24 -8.05 -10.28
C GLU A 33 -5.76 -7.43 -8.98
N SER A 34 -5.67 -8.22 -7.91
CA SER A 34 -5.11 -7.73 -6.68
C SER A 34 -4.28 -8.77 -5.95
N LEU A 35 -3.40 -8.28 -5.09
CA LEU A 35 -2.69 -9.11 -4.11
C LEU A 35 -3.63 -9.56 -2.99
N HIS A 36 -4.88 -9.05 -2.95
CA HIS A 36 -5.89 -9.32 -1.92
C HIS A 36 -5.39 -9.07 -0.48
N ASN A 37 -4.30 -8.31 -0.36
CA ASN A 37 -3.60 -7.90 0.85
C ASN A 37 -2.75 -6.66 0.55
N GLU A 38 -2.24 -6.00 1.59
CA GLU A 38 -1.27 -4.91 1.43
C GLU A 38 0.10 -5.50 0.99
N SER A 39 0.78 -4.85 0.04
CA SER A 39 2.10 -5.23 -0.51
C SER A 39 3.25 -5.17 0.52
N ARG A 40 2.94 -4.86 1.79
CA ARG A 40 3.86 -4.81 2.93
C ARG A 40 4.79 -6.02 3.03
N PHE A 41 4.34 -7.22 2.64
CA PHE A 41 5.17 -8.42 2.71
C PHE A 41 6.32 -8.40 1.69
N LEU A 42 6.11 -7.82 0.50
CA LEU A 42 7.14 -7.61 -0.53
C LEU A 42 8.20 -6.65 -0.02
N PHE A 43 7.79 -5.48 0.45
CA PHE A 43 8.70 -4.49 1.03
C PHE A 43 9.43 -5.03 2.26
N ARG A 44 8.78 -5.86 3.09
CA ARG A 44 9.45 -6.48 4.24
C ARG A 44 10.58 -7.43 3.81
N LYS A 45 10.39 -8.18 2.73
CA LYS A 45 11.43 -9.07 2.19
C LYS A 45 12.60 -8.25 1.63
N PHE A 46 12.30 -7.21 0.85
CA PHE A 46 13.29 -6.24 0.37
C PHE A 46 14.11 -5.61 1.52
N TYR A 47 13.44 -5.05 2.53
CA TYR A 47 14.14 -4.41 3.66
C TYR A 47 15.02 -5.38 4.44
N LYS A 48 14.59 -6.64 4.58
CA LYS A 48 15.43 -7.67 5.21
C LYS A 48 16.70 -7.94 4.38
N GLN A 49 16.56 -8.11 3.07
CA GLN A 49 17.70 -8.37 2.18
C GLN A 49 18.70 -7.21 2.19
N LYS A 50 18.22 -5.96 2.18
CA LYS A 50 19.08 -4.78 2.31
C LYS A 50 19.78 -4.75 3.67
N LEU A 51 19.09 -5.09 4.76
CA LEU A 51 19.69 -5.19 6.09
C LEU A 51 20.78 -6.27 6.17
N ASP A 52 20.56 -7.43 5.55
CA ASP A 52 21.54 -8.52 5.48
C ASP A 52 22.82 -8.07 4.72
N LYS A 53 22.70 -7.05 3.85
CA LYS A 53 23.81 -6.36 3.16
C LYS A 53 24.34 -5.13 3.92
N GLY A 54 23.93 -4.91 5.17
CA GLY A 54 24.35 -3.77 6.00
C GLY A 54 23.64 -2.45 5.72
N ILE A 55 22.62 -2.43 4.86
CA ILE A 55 21.87 -1.23 4.48
C ILE A 55 20.61 -1.14 5.34
N SER A 56 20.46 -0.05 6.10
CA SER A 56 19.28 0.19 6.95
C SER A 56 18.54 1.47 6.54
N PHE A 57 17.23 1.47 6.72
CA PHE A 57 16.37 2.61 6.41
C PHE A 57 15.85 3.23 7.70
N ALA A 58 15.91 4.56 7.79
CA ALA A 58 15.47 5.30 8.97
C ALA A 58 13.94 5.38 9.09
N SER A 59 13.20 5.31 7.98
CA SER A 59 11.74 5.50 7.98
C SER A 59 11.07 4.70 6.85
N ASP A 60 9.76 4.87 6.66
CA ASP A 60 9.04 4.32 5.51
C ASP A 60 9.39 5.02 4.18
N VAL A 61 10.17 6.10 4.20
CA VAL A 61 10.66 6.77 3.00
C VAL A 61 11.53 5.82 2.18
N LEU A 62 11.19 5.68 0.91
CA LEU A 62 12.00 4.99 -0.09
C LEU A 62 12.04 5.85 -1.35
N ARG A 63 13.23 6.05 -1.89
CA ARG A 63 13.48 6.85 -3.09
C ARG A 63 13.97 5.96 -4.25
N PRO A 64 13.82 6.40 -5.50
CA PRO A 64 14.37 5.69 -6.66
C PRO A 64 15.85 5.32 -6.52
N SER A 65 16.66 6.19 -5.92
CA SER A 65 18.10 5.97 -5.67
C SER A 65 18.41 4.83 -4.69
N ASP A 66 17.42 4.38 -3.92
CA ASP A 66 17.59 3.29 -2.95
C ASP A 66 17.44 1.90 -3.60
N LEU A 67 17.03 1.85 -4.88
CA LEU A 67 16.79 0.63 -5.62
C LEU A 67 17.85 0.46 -6.72
N ASP A 68 18.39 -0.74 -6.82
CA ASP A 68 19.17 -1.19 -7.96
C ASP A 68 18.30 -1.92 -8.99
N GLU A 69 18.89 -2.35 -10.11
CA GLU A 69 18.15 -3.07 -11.17
C GLU A 69 17.57 -4.40 -10.70
N GLU A 70 18.25 -5.09 -9.78
CA GLU A 70 17.78 -6.36 -9.21
C GLU A 70 16.53 -6.13 -8.36
N ASP A 71 16.51 -5.06 -7.56
CA ASP A 71 15.36 -4.68 -6.75
C ASP A 71 14.15 -4.31 -7.62
N ILE A 72 14.37 -3.52 -8.69
CA ILE A 72 13.31 -3.13 -9.63
C ILE A 72 12.71 -4.38 -10.27
N LYS A 73 13.57 -5.30 -10.72
CA LYS A 73 13.12 -6.58 -11.29
C LYS A 73 12.37 -7.41 -10.24
N TYR A 74 12.89 -7.49 -9.02
CA TYR A 74 12.26 -8.20 -7.90
C TYR A 74 10.83 -7.70 -7.64
N PHE A 75 10.65 -6.39 -7.47
CA PHE A 75 9.32 -5.84 -7.21
C PHE A 75 8.36 -6.09 -8.37
N ARG A 76 8.78 -5.81 -9.61
CA ARG A 76 7.94 -6.02 -10.79
C ARG A 76 7.50 -7.47 -10.93
N ASP A 77 8.44 -8.41 -10.77
CA ASP A 77 8.16 -9.84 -10.83
C ASP A 77 7.18 -10.25 -9.72
N GLU A 78 7.41 -9.85 -8.47
CA GLU A 78 6.56 -10.28 -7.34
C GLU A 78 5.17 -9.63 -7.34
N PHE A 79 5.01 -8.37 -7.77
CA PHE A 79 3.69 -7.76 -7.94
C PHE A 79 2.83 -8.53 -8.95
N LEU A 80 3.43 -8.97 -10.07
CA LEU A 80 2.79 -9.82 -11.05
C LEU A 80 2.49 -11.22 -10.50
N LYS A 81 3.47 -11.81 -9.81
CA LYS A 81 3.40 -13.15 -9.21
C LYS A 81 2.21 -13.29 -8.27
N TYR A 82 2.05 -12.33 -7.38
CA TYR A 82 1.09 -12.36 -6.28
C TYR A 82 -0.27 -11.71 -6.61
N SER A 83 -0.46 -11.15 -7.81
CA SER A 83 -1.76 -10.60 -8.23
C SER A 83 -2.66 -11.68 -8.83
N PHE A 84 -3.93 -11.66 -8.45
CA PHE A 84 -4.96 -12.59 -8.96
C PHE A 84 -6.25 -11.82 -9.24
N SER A 85 -7.01 -12.23 -10.25
CA SER A 85 -8.34 -11.66 -10.53
C SER A 85 -9.41 -12.19 -9.56
N SER A 86 -9.26 -13.45 -9.10
CA SER A 86 -10.23 -14.07 -8.20
C SER A 86 -9.95 -13.76 -6.73
N LYS A 87 -10.87 -13.01 -6.12
CA LYS A 87 -10.87 -12.71 -4.68
C LYS A 87 -10.93 -13.96 -3.80
N LEU A 88 -11.60 -15.02 -4.25
CA LEU A 88 -11.70 -16.29 -3.52
C LEU A 88 -10.36 -17.01 -3.51
N ILE A 89 -9.73 -17.16 -4.68
CA ILE A 89 -8.42 -17.84 -4.83
C ILE A 89 -7.35 -17.07 -4.04
N GLY A 90 -7.24 -15.76 -4.24
CA GLY A 90 -6.24 -14.96 -3.55
C GLY A 90 -6.40 -14.95 -2.03
N LYS A 91 -7.63 -14.83 -1.52
CA LYS A 91 -7.88 -14.93 -0.06
C LYS A 91 -7.64 -16.33 0.47
N LEU A 92 -7.99 -17.39 -0.27
CA LEU A 92 -7.78 -18.77 0.15
C LEU A 92 -6.29 -19.08 0.28
N ILE A 93 -5.49 -18.72 -0.73
CA ILE A 93 -4.03 -18.79 -0.70
C ILE A 93 -3.53 -18.10 0.58
N HIS A 94 -3.86 -16.82 0.79
CA HIS A 94 -3.34 -16.10 1.93
C HIS A 94 -3.86 -16.57 3.31
N LYS A 95 -5.07 -17.13 3.42
CA LYS A 95 -5.67 -17.58 4.68
C LYS A 95 -5.23 -18.98 5.08
N VAL A 96 -5.25 -19.94 4.15
CA VAL A 96 -4.86 -21.33 4.39
C VAL A 96 -3.37 -21.42 4.70
N LEU A 97 -2.54 -20.72 3.91
CA LEU A 97 -1.08 -20.84 4.00
C LEU A 97 -0.49 -20.15 5.23
N ARG A 98 -1.11 -19.07 5.70
CA ARG A 98 -0.69 -18.41 6.94
C ARG A 98 -1.02 -19.23 8.19
N SER A 99 -1.97 -20.15 8.07
CA SER A 99 -2.45 -20.99 9.18
C SER A 99 -1.74 -22.36 9.21
N PHE A 100 -1.18 -22.81 8.08
CA PHE A 100 -0.57 -24.14 7.95
C PHE A 100 0.75 -24.10 7.15
N PRO A 101 1.92 -24.08 7.83
CA PRO A 101 3.24 -23.99 7.20
C PRO A 101 3.58 -25.12 6.23
N LEU A 102 2.98 -26.31 6.41
CA LEU A 102 3.15 -27.50 5.57
C LEU A 102 2.73 -27.27 4.11
N PHE A 103 1.85 -26.29 3.84
CA PHE A 103 1.36 -26.01 2.49
C PHE A 103 2.18 -24.96 1.72
N LYS A 104 3.26 -24.43 2.31
CA LYS A 104 4.15 -23.46 1.61
C LYS A 104 4.67 -23.91 0.25
N PRO A 105 5.02 -25.19 0.01
CA PRO A 105 5.44 -25.64 -1.32
C PRO A 105 4.34 -25.45 -2.38
N PHE A 106 3.07 -25.66 -2.01
CA PHE A 106 1.93 -25.42 -2.89
C PHE A 106 1.71 -23.93 -3.18
N GLU A 107 1.94 -23.04 -2.20
CA GLU A 107 1.94 -21.59 -2.43
C GLU A 107 2.92 -21.22 -3.53
N SER A 108 4.16 -21.69 -3.40
CA SER A 108 5.20 -21.41 -4.39
C SER A 108 4.79 -21.92 -5.75
N LEU A 109 4.28 -23.15 -5.84
CA LEU A 109 3.83 -23.72 -7.11
C LEU A 109 2.70 -22.90 -7.76
N ILE A 110 1.67 -22.53 -7.01
CA ILE A 110 0.53 -21.74 -7.53
C ILE A 110 1.00 -20.37 -8.01
N VAL A 111 1.80 -19.69 -7.19
CA VAL A 111 2.26 -18.32 -7.45
C VAL A 111 3.27 -18.29 -8.61
N GLU A 112 4.16 -19.28 -8.71
CA GLU A 112 5.05 -19.47 -9.87
C GLU A 112 4.27 -19.81 -11.14
N THR A 113 3.29 -20.71 -11.05
CA THR A 113 2.43 -21.07 -12.20
C THR A 113 1.67 -19.85 -12.70
N ASN A 114 1.05 -19.07 -11.80
CA ASN A 114 0.39 -17.81 -12.14
C ASN A 114 1.34 -16.87 -12.89
N PHE A 115 2.56 -16.70 -12.39
CA PHE A 115 3.57 -15.86 -13.03
C PHE A 115 3.99 -16.35 -14.41
N LEU A 116 4.19 -17.66 -14.58
CA LEU A 116 4.48 -18.27 -15.88
C LEU A 116 3.33 -18.04 -16.86
N LEU A 117 2.09 -18.27 -16.45
CA LEU A 117 0.90 -18.02 -17.27
C LEU A 117 0.84 -16.56 -17.74
N LYS A 118 1.04 -15.59 -16.84
CA LYS A 118 1.03 -14.16 -17.21
C LYS A 118 2.18 -13.75 -18.14
N LYS A 119 3.29 -14.49 -18.13
CA LYS A 119 4.39 -14.26 -19.08
C LYS A 119 4.11 -14.90 -20.45
N LEU A 120 3.43 -16.04 -20.46
CA LEU A 120 3.08 -16.79 -21.67
C LEU A 120 1.94 -16.12 -22.44
N PHE A 121 0.91 -15.66 -21.73
CA PHE A 121 -0.21 -14.96 -22.33
C PHE A 121 0.08 -13.46 -22.26
N LEU A 122 0.31 -12.82 -23.41
CA LEU A 122 0.58 -11.38 -23.57
C LEU A 122 -0.64 -10.48 -23.21
N ILE A 123 -1.39 -10.86 -22.17
CA ILE A 123 -2.58 -10.18 -21.69
C ILE A 123 -2.14 -8.94 -20.90
N LYS A 124 -2.92 -7.86 -21.04
CA LYS A 124 -2.72 -6.65 -20.25
C LYS A 124 -3.25 -6.89 -18.83
N HIS A 125 -2.40 -6.71 -17.83
CA HIS A 125 -2.76 -6.90 -16.43
C HIS A 125 -2.94 -5.55 -15.74
N CYS A 126 -4.13 -5.31 -15.18
CA CYS A 126 -4.40 -4.10 -14.41
C CYS A 126 -4.46 -4.47 -12.92
N ILE A 127 -3.39 -4.15 -12.18
CA ILE A 127 -3.28 -4.48 -10.76
C ILE A 127 -3.82 -3.31 -9.93
N ILE A 128 -4.74 -3.56 -8.99
CA ILE A 128 -5.07 -2.61 -7.95
C ILE A 128 -4.26 -2.86 -6.68
N GLU A 129 -3.50 -1.83 -6.28
CA GLU A 129 -2.64 -1.86 -5.10
C GLU A 129 -3.09 -0.80 -4.10
N LYS A 130 -3.21 -1.20 -2.82
CA LYS A 130 -3.37 -0.27 -1.72
C LYS A 130 -2.52 -0.71 -0.53
N THR A 131 -1.50 0.07 -0.23
CA THR A 131 -0.77 0.01 1.03
C THR A 131 -0.57 1.43 1.58
N PRO A 132 -1.04 1.75 2.81
CA PRO A 132 -0.92 3.11 3.34
C PRO A 132 0.51 3.66 3.40
N ARG A 133 1.52 2.77 3.49
CA ARG A 133 2.95 3.15 3.45
C ARG A 133 3.43 3.63 2.08
N ASN A 134 2.63 3.49 1.03
CA ASN A 134 3.00 3.96 -0.31
C ASN A 134 2.92 5.48 -0.44
N CYS A 135 2.34 6.18 0.55
CA CYS A 135 2.50 7.63 0.71
C CYS A 135 3.98 8.05 0.68
N PHE A 136 4.88 7.20 1.19
CA PHE A 136 6.31 7.47 1.27
C PHE A 136 7.11 6.89 0.09
N LYS A 137 6.42 6.39 -0.95
CA LYS A 137 7.02 5.58 -2.03
C LYS A 137 6.44 5.90 -3.41
N VAL A 138 5.74 7.01 -3.59
CA VAL A 138 5.06 7.35 -4.86
C VAL A 138 6.05 7.33 -6.04
N GLU A 139 7.21 7.93 -5.90
CA GLU A 139 8.25 7.95 -6.94
C GLU A 139 8.80 6.56 -7.25
N VAL A 140 9.00 5.73 -6.22
CA VAL A 140 9.41 4.33 -6.40
C VAL A 140 8.33 3.56 -7.15
N MET A 141 7.06 3.73 -6.80
CA MET A 141 5.97 3.09 -7.52
C MET A 141 5.91 3.53 -8.99
N ASN A 142 6.21 4.79 -9.28
CA ASN A 142 6.30 5.30 -10.66
C ASN A 142 7.52 4.74 -11.41
N LEU A 143 8.68 4.56 -10.75
CA LEU A 143 9.83 3.87 -11.32
C LEU A 143 9.50 2.41 -11.67
N LEU A 144 8.82 1.72 -10.74
CA LEU A 144 8.40 0.34 -10.93
C LEU A 144 7.38 0.22 -12.06
N PHE A 145 6.43 1.15 -12.14
CA PHE A 145 5.32 1.14 -13.10
C PHE A 145 5.11 2.53 -13.72
N PRO A 146 5.85 2.88 -14.80
CA PRO A 146 5.79 4.21 -15.41
C PRO A 146 4.41 4.60 -15.94
N ASP A 147 3.57 3.62 -16.29
CA ASP A 147 2.22 3.84 -16.82
C ASP A 147 1.13 3.78 -15.74
N ALA A 148 1.49 3.64 -14.45
CA ALA A 148 0.51 3.52 -13.37
C ALA A 148 -0.37 4.77 -13.22
N TYR A 149 -1.62 4.53 -12.84
CA TYR A 149 -2.55 5.56 -12.36
C TYR A 149 -2.46 5.67 -10.83
N PHE A 150 -2.49 6.89 -10.31
CA PHE A 150 -2.44 7.19 -8.89
C PHE A 150 -3.75 7.84 -8.43
N ILE A 151 -4.44 7.20 -7.49
CA ILE A 151 -5.64 7.75 -6.87
C ILE A 151 -5.28 8.18 -5.46
N TYR A 152 -5.23 9.48 -5.21
CA TYR A 152 -4.97 10.03 -3.89
C TYR A 152 -6.28 10.30 -3.16
N ILE A 153 -6.50 9.65 -2.01
CA ILE A 153 -7.65 9.91 -1.16
C ILE A 153 -7.24 10.77 0.03
N LYS A 154 -7.86 11.96 0.14
CA LYS A 154 -7.74 12.86 1.29
C LYS A 154 -8.95 12.70 2.21
N ARG A 155 -8.78 13.00 3.49
CA ARG A 155 -9.84 13.01 4.50
C ARG A 155 -9.63 14.21 5.41
N ASP A 156 -10.71 14.78 5.94
CA ASP A 156 -10.63 15.87 6.93
C ASP A 156 -9.62 15.53 8.04
N PRO A 157 -8.66 16.42 8.35
CA PRO A 157 -7.59 16.17 9.30
C PRO A 157 -8.11 15.75 10.67
N ARG A 158 -9.16 16.40 11.19
CA ARG A 158 -9.68 16.17 12.54
C ARG A 158 -10.21 14.75 12.64
N THR A 159 -11.03 14.34 11.66
CA THR A 159 -11.62 13.00 11.65
C THR A 159 -10.58 11.91 11.36
N ASN A 160 -9.58 12.19 10.51
CA ASN A 160 -8.51 11.24 10.23
C ASN A 160 -7.59 11.06 11.45
N ILE A 161 -7.18 12.14 12.12
CA ILE A 161 -6.32 12.11 13.31
C ILE A 161 -7.06 11.41 14.47
N SER A 162 -8.32 11.75 14.72
CA SER A 162 -9.15 11.03 15.70
C SER A 162 -9.17 9.52 15.42
N SER A 163 -9.35 9.12 14.15
CA SER A 163 -9.36 7.70 13.77
C SER A 163 -7.98 7.03 13.84
N LEU A 164 -6.88 7.80 13.78
CA LEU A 164 -5.53 7.31 14.04
C LEU A 164 -5.35 7.05 15.54
N ILE A 165 -5.77 7.99 16.40
CA ILE A 165 -5.72 7.84 17.86
C ILE A 165 -6.47 6.58 18.29
N ASP A 166 -7.71 6.38 17.82
CA ASP A 166 -8.48 5.14 18.08
C ASP A 166 -7.71 3.89 17.65
N GLY A 167 -7.05 3.96 16.49
CA GLY A 167 -6.25 2.87 15.97
C GLY A 167 -4.99 2.58 16.81
N TRP A 168 -4.38 3.61 17.38
CA TRP A 168 -3.28 3.52 18.33
C TRP A 168 -3.69 2.93 19.67
N THR A 169 -4.88 3.24 20.18
CA THR A 169 -5.34 2.69 21.46
C THR A 169 -5.96 1.29 21.32
N HIS A 170 -6.38 0.88 20.12
CA HIS A 170 -7.02 -0.43 19.92
C HIS A 170 -6.05 -1.62 20.13
N ARG A 171 -6.33 -2.48 21.13
CA ARG A 171 -5.50 -3.66 21.51
C ARG A 171 -5.30 -4.68 20.37
N LYS A 172 -6.29 -4.83 19.49
CA LYS A 172 -6.28 -5.78 18.35
C LYS A 172 -5.79 -5.17 17.02
N SER A 173 -5.26 -3.94 17.00
CA SER A 173 -4.82 -3.33 15.73
C SER A 173 -3.72 -4.18 15.07
N SER A 174 -4.09 -4.91 14.03
CA SER A 174 -3.25 -5.87 13.30
C SER A 174 -2.18 -5.22 12.41
N LYS A 175 -2.09 -3.88 12.40
CA LYS A 175 -1.13 -3.08 11.63
C LYS A 175 0.05 -2.62 12.50
N ARG A 176 0.62 -3.54 13.29
CA ARG A 176 1.84 -3.30 14.06
C ARG A 176 3.00 -3.10 13.08
N ILE A 177 3.86 -2.11 13.32
CA ILE A 177 5.25 -2.26 12.90
C ILE A 177 5.79 -3.36 13.79
N SER A 178 5.85 -4.59 13.25
CA SER A 178 6.58 -5.65 13.93
C SER A 178 7.98 -5.13 14.25
N LYS A 179 8.50 -5.49 15.43
CA LYS A 179 9.87 -5.35 15.99
C LYS A 179 11.05 -5.71 15.05
N ARG A 180 10.89 -5.55 13.74
CA ARG A 180 11.71 -6.11 12.66
C ARG A 180 11.95 -5.11 11.53
N LEU A 181 11.35 -3.91 11.58
CA LEU A 181 12.03 -2.76 10.97
C LEU A 181 13.16 -2.40 11.95
N PRO A 182 14.44 -2.55 11.56
CA PRO A 182 15.58 -2.16 12.41
C PRO A 182 15.58 -0.64 12.73
N ALA A 183 14.67 0.12 12.14
CA ALA A 183 14.48 1.54 12.35
C ALA A 183 14.09 1.87 13.80
N LEU A 184 13.20 1.10 14.46
CA LEU A 184 12.76 1.41 15.83
C LEU A 184 13.86 1.09 16.86
N ARG A 185 14.84 1.99 16.94
CA ARG A 185 15.96 1.98 17.89
C ARG A 185 15.59 2.57 19.26
N TYR A 186 14.41 3.16 19.38
CA TYR A 186 14.00 3.94 20.56
C TYR A 186 12.86 3.26 21.31
N LYS A 187 12.93 3.33 22.65
CA LYS A 187 11.81 3.01 23.51
C LYS A 187 10.71 4.05 23.29
N LEU A 188 9.49 3.60 23.02
CA LEU A 188 8.34 4.48 22.88
C LEU A 188 7.87 4.92 24.27
N ASN A 189 7.79 6.23 24.50
CA ASN A 189 7.28 6.84 25.72
C ASN A 189 6.19 7.87 25.37
N ILE A 190 5.22 7.41 24.59
CA ILE A 190 4.15 8.24 24.05
C ILE A 190 3.07 8.41 25.13
N LYS A 191 2.83 9.65 25.58
CA LYS A 191 1.83 9.92 26.61
C LYS A 191 0.43 9.61 26.08
N GLY A 192 -0.36 8.86 26.85
CA GLY A 192 -1.69 8.39 26.41
C GLY A 192 -1.67 7.10 25.58
N TYR A 193 -0.52 6.44 25.44
CA TYR A 193 -0.39 5.14 24.76
C TYR A 193 0.32 4.11 25.63
N GLU A 194 -0.39 3.03 25.99
CA GLU A 194 0.15 1.95 26.84
C GLU A 194 0.89 0.85 26.07
N GLY A 195 0.90 0.90 24.74
CA GLY A 195 1.53 -0.14 23.92
C GLY A 195 3.02 0.11 23.68
N THR A 196 3.71 -0.93 23.19
CA THR A 196 5.17 -0.90 22.99
C THR A 196 5.60 -0.89 21.52
N ASP A 197 4.66 -1.05 20.59
CA ASP A 197 4.94 -1.13 19.15
C ASP A 197 4.41 0.13 18.44
N TRP A 198 5.22 0.70 17.55
CA TRP A 198 4.75 1.79 16.68
C TRP A 198 3.66 1.30 15.72
N LYS A 199 2.65 2.13 15.44
CA LYS A 199 1.52 1.78 14.56
C LYS A 199 1.50 2.55 13.26
N PHE A 200 0.87 1.96 12.24
CA PHE A 200 0.61 2.57 10.93
C PHE A 200 1.85 2.82 10.06
N THR A 201 2.25 4.07 9.85
CA THR A 201 3.39 4.49 9.01
C THR A 201 4.50 4.99 9.91
N LEU A 202 5.77 4.75 9.55
CA LEU A 202 6.93 5.31 10.25
C LEU A 202 7.42 6.54 9.47
N PRO A 203 6.96 7.75 9.80
CA PRO A 203 7.35 8.96 9.06
C PRO A 203 8.84 9.30 9.30
N PRO A 204 9.47 10.07 8.41
CA PRO A 204 10.79 10.62 8.67
C PRO A 204 10.76 11.56 9.89
N GLY A 205 11.81 11.51 10.72
CA GLY A 205 11.90 12.33 11.94
C GLY A 205 10.97 11.88 13.07
N TYR A 206 10.45 10.65 13.03
CA TYR A 206 9.58 10.12 14.09
C TYR A 206 10.29 10.07 15.46
N GLU A 207 11.62 10.05 15.48
CA GLU A 207 12.47 10.08 16.67
C GLU A 207 12.20 11.31 17.54
N LEU A 208 11.82 12.42 16.92
CA LEU A 208 11.54 13.68 17.61
C LEU A 208 10.24 13.64 18.44
N ILE A 209 9.34 12.69 18.14
CA ILE A 209 7.99 12.61 18.72
C ILE A 209 7.76 11.33 19.52
N VAL A 210 8.78 10.49 19.74
CA VAL A 210 8.63 9.23 20.51
C VAL A 210 8.30 9.46 21.99
N ASN A 211 8.46 10.70 22.47
CA ASN A 211 8.13 11.14 23.84
C ASN A 211 6.93 12.11 23.89
N SER A 212 6.28 12.37 22.75
CA SER A 212 5.15 13.31 22.66
C SER A 212 3.83 12.68 23.11
N PRO A 213 2.79 13.49 23.38
CA PRO A 213 1.41 13.01 23.47
C PRO A 213 0.94 12.29 22.20
N LEU A 214 0.04 11.31 22.36
CA LEU A 214 -0.43 10.47 21.26
C LEU A 214 -1.10 11.28 20.14
N GLU A 215 -1.81 12.35 20.49
CA GLU A 215 -2.44 13.28 19.55
C GLU A 215 -1.41 13.97 18.65
N GLU A 216 -0.26 14.39 19.19
CA GLU A 216 0.83 14.97 18.40
C GLU A 216 1.49 13.92 17.50
N VAL A 217 1.68 12.70 18.01
CA VAL A 217 2.21 11.59 17.20
C VAL A 217 1.30 11.30 16.01
N CYS A 218 -0.02 11.24 16.24
CA CYS A 218 -1.01 10.99 15.20
C CYS A 218 -1.11 12.16 14.22
N ALA A 219 -1.06 13.41 14.70
CA ALA A 219 -1.04 14.60 13.86
C ALA A 219 0.21 14.65 12.98
N TYR A 220 1.38 14.34 13.54
CA TYR A 220 2.64 14.26 12.80
C TYR A 220 2.62 13.14 11.75
N GLN A 221 2.11 11.95 12.09
CA GLN A 221 1.92 10.88 11.12
C GLN A 221 0.98 11.27 9.98
N TRP A 222 -0.13 11.93 10.30
CA TRP A 222 -1.06 12.45 9.31
C TRP A 222 -0.36 13.45 8.39
N GLN A 223 0.29 14.46 8.97
CA GLN A 223 0.99 15.51 8.25
C GLN A 223 2.05 14.92 7.31
N LYS A 224 2.99 14.13 7.83
CA LYS A 224 4.09 13.57 7.04
C LYS A 224 3.62 12.59 5.97
N SER A 225 2.57 11.82 6.23
CA SER A 225 2.01 10.94 5.20
C SER A 225 1.44 11.73 4.04
N ASN A 226 0.73 12.83 4.30
CA ASN A 226 0.17 13.67 3.24
C ASN A 226 1.25 14.51 2.53
N GLU A 227 2.19 15.11 3.27
CA GLU A 227 3.31 15.86 2.69
C GLU A 227 4.13 15.00 1.72
N GLU A 228 4.54 13.80 2.13
CA GLU A 228 5.35 12.93 1.27
C GLU A 228 4.55 12.36 0.10
N ALA A 229 3.26 12.06 0.29
CA ALA A 229 2.39 11.66 -0.80
C ALA A 229 2.27 12.77 -1.85
N LEU A 230 1.99 14.01 -1.42
CA LEU A 230 1.81 15.16 -2.29
C LEU A 230 3.10 15.51 -3.04
N LYS A 231 4.24 15.58 -2.35
CA LYS A 231 5.56 15.79 -3.00
C LYS A 231 5.86 14.75 -4.08
N GLY A 232 5.54 13.48 -3.82
CA GLY A 232 5.71 12.43 -4.80
C GLY A 232 4.75 12.56 -5.97
N LEU A 233 3.48 12.92 -5.70
CA LEU A 233 2.44 13.11 -6.71
C LEU A 233 2.66 14.36 -7.56
N GLU A 234 3.33 15.40 -7.08
CA GLU A 234 3.73 16.57 -7.87
C GLU A 234 4.56 16.18 -9.09
N LYS A 235 5.40 15.14 -8.95
CA LYS A 235 6.24 14.59 -10.03
C LYS A 235 5.50 13.67 -11.01
N ILE A 236 4.25 13.34 -10.72
CA ILE A 236 3.42 12.49 -11.59
C ILE A 236 2.64 13.39 -12.57
N PRO A 237 2.60 13.06 -13.87
CA PRO A 237 1.75 13.73 -14.86
C PRO A 237 0.27 13.78 -14.45
N ASN A 238 -0.42 14.87 -14.79
CA ASN A 238 -1.82 15.11 -14.38
C ASN A 238 -2.80 14.08 -14.97
N ASP A 239 -2.52 13.54 -16.15
CA ASP A 239 -3.30 12.46 -16.78
C ASP A 239 -3.12 11.10 -16.10
N ARG A 240 -2.19 11.00 -15.14
CA ARG A 240 -1.92 9.78 -14.36
C ARG A 240 -2.20 9.93 -12.87
N LYS A 241 -2.73 11.06 -12.40
CA LYS A 241 -3.15 11.23 -11.01
C LYS A 241 -4.52 11.89 -10.88
N ILE A 242 -5.31 11.44 -9.91
CA ILE A 242 -6.55 12.09 -9.48
C ILE A 242 -6.59 12.16 -7.95
N ALA A 243 -7.20 13.21 -7.41
CA ALA A 243 -7.44 13.35 -5.98
C ALA A 243 -8.95 13.30 -5.69
N ILE A 244 -9.34 12.50 -4.70
CA ILE A 244 -10.72 12.40 -4.22
C ILE A 244 -10.78 12.68 -2.72
N SER A 245 -11.93 13.10 -2.20
CA SER A 245 -12.17 13.16 -0.76
C SER A 245 -12.86 11.89 -0.26
N TYR A 246 -12.57 11.51 0.99
CA TYR A 246 -13.26 10.43 1.68
C TYR A 246 -14.74 10.77 1.89
N GLU A 247 -15.02 12.04 2.16
CA GLU A 247 -16.34 12.57 2.41
C GLU A 247 -17.24 12.42 1.16
N ASP A 248 -16.72 12.77 -0.02
CA ASP A 248 -17.44 12.56 -1.29
C ASP A 248 -17.59 11.08 -1.61
N LEU A 249 -16.56 10.26 -1.32
CA LEU A 249 -16.63 8.82 -1.53
C LEU A 249 -17.75 8.18 -0.70
N VAL A 250 -18.05 8.70 0.49
CA VAL A 250 -19.13 8.18 1.35
C VAL A 250 -20.48 8.75 0.96
N ASN A 251 -20.54 10.05 0.67
CA ASN A 251 -21.81 10.74 0.42
C ASN A 251 -22.32 10.54 -1.01
N ASN A 252 -21.42 10.34 -1.98
CA ASN A 252 -21.71 10.29 -3.41
C ASN A 252 -20.94 9.14 -4.10
N THR A 253 -20.91 7.95 -3.49
CA THR A 253 -20.15 6.79 -3.97
C THR A 253 -20.26 6.56 -5.48
N PRO A 254 -21.47 6.48 -6.08
CA PRO A 254 -21.60 6.17 -7.52
C PRO A 254 -20.89 7.21 -8.41
N ALA A 255 -21.02 8.49 -8.10
CA ALA A 255 -20.41 9.57 -8.87
C ALA A 255 -18.88 9.55 -8.77
N VAL A 256 -18.34 9.33 -7.57
CA VAL A 256 -16.88 9.25 -7.37
C VAL A 256 -16.30 8.03 -8.09
N ILE A 257 -16.95 6.88 -8.00
CA ILE A 257 -16.48 5.66 -8.65
C ILE A 257 -16.61 5.75 -10.17
N GLN A 258 -17.68 6.36 -10.71
CA GLN A 258 -17.80 6.67 -12.13
C GLN A 258 -16.64 7.55 -12.61
N SER A 259 -16.35 8.65 -11.90
CA SER A 259 -15.22 9.54 -12.25
C SER A 259 -13.87 8.81 -12.26
N ILE A 260 -13.64 7.89 -11.32
CA ILE A 260 -12.43 7.05 -11.31
C ILE A 260 -12.42 6.08 -12.49
N CYS A 261 -13.56 5.47 -12.83
CA CYS A 261 -13.69 4.59 -13.97
C CYS A 261 -13.34 5.33 -15.27
N ASP A 262 -13.94 6.50 -15.49
CA ASP A 262 -13.67 7.36 -16.64
C ASP A 262 -12.18 7.75 -16.73
N PHE A 263 -11.58 8.12 -15.59
CA PHE A 263 -10.17 8.50 -15.52
C PHE A 263 -9.20 7.35 -15.85
N THR A 264 -9.49 6.14 -15.36
CA THR A 264 -8.63 4.97 -15.53
C THR A 264 -8.94 4.12 -16.76
N GLY A 265 -10.08 4.39 -17.42
CA GLY A 265 -10.62 3.59 -18.51
C GLY A 265 -11.25 2.27 -18.07
N LEU A 266 -11.61 2.12 -16.78
CA LEU A 266 -12.35 0.96 -16.29
C LEU A 266 -13.82 1.07 -16.68
N LYS A 267 -14.48 -0.07 -16.89
CA LYS A 267 -15.92 -0.11 -17.11
C LYS A 267 -16.67 0.02 -15.78
N TYR A 268 -17.51 1.04 -15.66
CA TYR A 268 -18.46 1.11 -14.56
C TYR A 268 -19.51 0.00 -14.70
N THR A 269 -19.68 -0.81 -13.66
CA THR A 269 -20.61 -1.96 -13.65
C THR A 269 -21.40 -1.97 -12.36
N GLY A 270 -22.52 -2.73 -12.31
CA GLY A 270 -23.30 -2.88 -11.08
C GLY A 270 -22.52 -3.47 -9.89
N ALA A 271 -21.39 -4.14 -10.13
CA ALA A 271 -20.50 -4.60 -9.05
C ALA A 271 -19.73 -3.46 -8.36
N LEU A 272 -19.66 -2.28 -9.01
CA LEU A 272 -19.01 -1.07 -8.51
C LEU A 272 -20.01 -0.02 -8.01
N ALA A 273 -21.32 -0.28 -8.15
CA ALA A 273 -22.42 0.60 -7.78
C ALA A 273 -22.77 0.53 -6.30
#